data_AF-A0A2S2QMU1-F1
#
_entry.id   AF-A0A2S2QMU1-F1
#
_cell.length_a   1.000
_cell.length_b   1.000
_cell.length_c   1.000
_cell.angle_alpha   90.00
_cell.angle_beta   90.00
_cell.angle_gamma   90.00
#
_symmetry.space_group_name_H-M   'P 1'
#
loop_
_entity.id
_entity.type
_entity.pdbx_description
1 polymer ?
#
loop_
_entity_poly.entity_id
_entity_poly.type
_entity_poly.pdbx_seq_one_letter_code
_entity_poly.pdbx_strand_id
1 'polypeptide(L)'
;MYNIGRLGRNVSESVLRTASASSVRGLHEMPDHLKDVPTAENPRFFDMVEYFFHRACQVAEDKLVEDIKAKMSVEDKRKKVKGILLGMQPCDHILETSFPVRRDSGDYEMITGYRAQHSTHRTPCKGGK
;
A
#
# COMPACT_ATOMS: atom_id res chain seq x y z
N MET A 1 -4.37 24.18 -49.70
CA MET A 1 -5.49 23.94 -48.76
C MET A 1 -4.91 23.48 -47.44
N TYR A 2 -5.42 24.02 -46.34
CA TYR A 2 -4.78 24.18 -45.04
C TYR A 2 -4.41 22.88 -44.32
N ASN A 3 -3.17 22.84 -43.82
CA ASN A 3 -2.63 21.79 -42.95
C ASN A 3 -2.95 22.17 -41.49
N ILE A 4 -3.88 21.47 -40.84
CA ILE A 4 -4.28 21.72 -39.45
C ILE A 4 -3.33 20.98 -38.53
N GLY A 5 -2.44 21.74 -37.90
CA GLY A 5 -1.54 21.26 -36.86
C GLY A 5 -2.31 20.84 -35.61
N ARG A 6 -2.04 19.62 -35.14
CA ARG A 6 -2.36 19.21 -33.78
C ARG A 6 -1.09 19.31 -32.94
N LEU A 7 -1.02 20.38 -32.15
CA LEU A 7 0.02 20.66 -31.16
C LEU A 7 0.01 19.56 -30.08
N GLY A 8 0.79 18.50 -30.30
CA GLY A 8 1.16 17.56 -29.24
C GLY A 8 2.07 18.29 -28.26
N ARG A 9 1.56 18.62 -27.08
CA ARG A 9 2.36 19.17 -25.99
C ARG A 9 3.40 18.13 -25.59
N ASN A 10 4.63 18.31 -26.07
CA ASN A 10 5.82 17.66 -25.54
C ASN A 10 5.94 18.10 -24.08
N VAL A 11 5.56 17.22 -23.15
CA VAL A 11 5.90 17.39 -21.74
C VAL A 11 7.41 17.22 -21.66
N SER A 12 8.07 18.35 -21.48
CA SER A 12 9.51 18.49 -21.49
C SER A 12 10.21 17.51 -20.54
N GLU A 13 11.20 16.80 -21.07
CA GLU A 13 12.22 15.97 -20.40
C GLU A 13 13.00 16.68 -19.26
N SER A 14 12.66 17.94 -18.96
CA SER A 14 13.30 18.80 -17.97
C SER A 14 12.74 18.65 -16.56
N VAL A 15 11.60 17.99 -16.34
CA VAL A 15 10.99 17.85 -15.01
C VAL A 15 11.61 16.69 -14.20
N LEU A 16 12.39 15.81 -14.82
CA LEU A 16 12.99 14.65 -14.14
C LEU A 16 14.39 14.89 -13.56
N ARG A 17 14.92 16.12 -13.60
CA ARG A 17 16.32 16.39 -13.26
C ARG A 17 16.49 17.45 -12.20
N THR A 18 16.13 17.14 -10.96
CA THR A 18 16.80 17.67 -9.75
C THR A 18 16.34 16.93 -8.50
N ALA A 19 17.09 15.90 -8.10
CA ALA A 19 17.33 15.50 -6.72
C ALA A 19 18.47 14.46 -6.70
N SER A 20 19.69 14.89 -7.04
CA SER A 20 20.89 14.12 -6.71
C SER A 20 21.31 14.47 -5.27
N ALA A 21 20.68 13.81 -4.31
CA ALA A 21 21.29 13.58 -3.00
C ALA A 21 21.46 12.07 -2.88
N SER A 22 22.72 11.64 -2.91
CA SER A 22 23.13 10.27 -2.59
C SER A 22 22.87 10.01 -1.11
N SER A 23 21.61 9.85 -0.73
CA SER A 23 21.25 9.21 0.54
C SER A 23 21.43 7.72 0.34
N VAL A 24 21.95 7.04 1.36
CA VAL A 24 22.06 5.58 1.40
C VAL A 24 20.67 4.99 1.25
N ARG A 25 20.27 4.70 0.00
CA ARG A 25 19.00 4.02 -0.32
C ARG A 25 19.15 2.57 0.09
N GLY A 26 18.89 2.24 1.35
CA GLY A 26 18.95 0.85 1.79
C GLY A 26 18.84 0.68 3.28
N LEU A 27 17.62 0.38 3.75
CA LEU A 27 17.40 -0.38 4.99
C LEU A 27 16.10 -1.18 4.90
N HIS A 28 15.07 -0.66 4.22
CA HIS A 28 13.86 -1.43 3.94
C HIS A 28 14.01 -2.34 2.72
N GLU A 29 14.20 -3.63 2.98
CA GLU A 29 14.27 -4.66 1.95
C GLU A 29 12.86 -5.11 1.53
N MET A 30 12.69 -5.34 0.22
CA MET A 30 11.46 -5.91 -0.32
C MET A 30 11.40 -7.41 0.00
N PRO A 31 10.32 -7.91 0.64
CA PRO A 31 10.11 -9.34 0.86
C PRO A 31 10.23 -10.16 -0.44
N ASP A 32 10.76 -11.38 -0.33
CA ASP A 32 11.05 -12.23 -1.49
C ASP A 32 9.79 -12.57 -2.30
N HIS A 33 8.66 -12.80 -1.62
CA HIS A 33 7.38 -13.15 -2.25
C HIS A 33 6.72 -11.98 -3.01
N LEU A 34 7.30 -10.78 -2.96
CA LEU A 34 6.78 -9.58 -3.61
C LEU A 34 7.64 -9.12 -4.79
N LYS A 35 8.78 -9.76 -5.05
CA LYS A 35 9.75 -9.30 -6.05
C LYS A 35 9.25 -9.46 -7.49
N ASP A 36 8.41 -10.46 -7.72
CA ASP A 36 7.81 -10.81 -9.01
C ASP A 36 6.50 -10.07 -9.30
N VAL A 37 5.87 -9.50 -8.27
CA VAL A 37 4.61 -8.72 -8.37
C VAL A 37 4.63 -7.66 -9.49
N PRO A 38 5.70 -6.89 -9.73
CA PRO A 38 5.71 -5.86 -10.78
C PRO A 38 5.63 -6.39 -12.21
N THR A 39 6.03 -7.65 -12.42
CA THR A 39 6.08 -8.30 -13.74
C THR A 39 5.03 -9.39 -13.91
N ALA A 40 4.41 -9.82 -12.81
CA ALA A 40 3.34 -10.81 -12.84
C ALA A 40 2.12 -10.26 -13.60
N GLU A 41 1.55 -11.09 -14.47
CA GLU A 41 0.36 -10.72 -15.25
C GLU A 41 -0.89 -10.61 -14.34
N ASN A 42 -0.97 -11.46 -13.30
CA ASN A 42 -2.09 -11.49 -12.36
C ASN A 42 -1.61 -11.84 -10.94
N PRO A 43 -0.92 -10.92 -10.24
CA PRO A 43 -0.50 -11.15 -8.86
C PRO A 43 -1.71 -11.22 -7.93
N ARG A 44 -1.57 -11.87 -6.77
CA ARG A 44 -2.63 -11.85 -5.75
C ARG A 44 -2.88 -10.39 -5.34
N PHE A 45 -4.15 -10.02 -5.22
CA PHE A 45 -4.53 -8.63 -4.92
C PHE A 45 -3.86 -8.11 -3.64
N PHE A 46 -3.80 -8.95 -2.59
CA PHE A 46 -3.15 -8.58 -1.34
C PHE A 46 -1.64 -8.34 -1.51
N ASP A 47 -0.93 -9.23 -2.23
CA ASP A 47 0.50 -9.09 -2.50
C ASP A 47 0.80 -7.81 -3.32
N MET A 48 -0.08 -7.46 -4.25
CA MET A 48 0.06 -6.22 -5.02
C MET A 48 -0.01 -4.98 -4.12
N VAL A 49 -0.96 -4.94 -3.19
CA VAL A 49 -1.08 -3.82 -2.23
C VAL A 49 0.09 -3.82 -1.24
N GLU A 50 0.51 -5.01 -0.79
CA GLU A 50 1.69 -5.18 0.08
C GLU A 50 2.97 -4.67 -0.60
N TYR A 51 3.16 -4.98 -1.89
CA TYR A 51 4.29 -4.46 -2.67
C TYR A 51 4.33 -2.92 -2.67
N PHE A 52 3.19 -2.26 -2.91
CA PHE A 52 3.13 -0.80 -2.89
C PHE A 52 3.42 -0.22 -1.51
N PHE A 53 2.99 -0.89 -0.44
CA PHE A 53 3.34 -0.53 0.93
C PHE A 53 4.87 -0.58 1.15
N HIS A 54 5.52 -1.70 0.83
CA HIS A 54 6.98 -1.82 0.97
C HIS A 54 7.74 -0.83 0.08
N ARG A 55 7.23 -0.56 -1.14
CA ARG A 55 7.82 0.43 -2.02
C ARG A 55 7.73 1.85 -1.43
N ALA A 56 6.63 2.18 -0.76
CA ALA A 56 6.48 3.45 -0.06
C ALA A 56 7.41 3.55 1.16
N CYS A 57 7.59 2.47 1.93
CA CYS A 57 8.53 2.43 3.05
C CYS A 57 9.97 2.78 2.60
N GLN A 58 10.42 2.24 1.46
CA GLN A 58 11.74 2.55 0.90
C GLN A 58 11.97 4.03 0.60
N VAL A 59 10.91 4.81 0.38
CA VAL A 59 10.98 6.24 0.07
C VAL A 59 10.77 7.07 1.34
N ALA A 60 9.88 6.66 2.22
CA ALA A 60 9.42 7.46 3.36
C ALA A 60 10.24 7.26 4.65
N GLU A 61 10.91 6.11 4.83
CA GLU A 61 11.50 5.73 6.12
C GLU A 61 12.52 6.75 6.65
N ASP A 62 13.45 7.23 5.82
CA ASP A 62 14.46 8.21 6.27
C ASP A 62 13.81 9.50 6.78
N LYS A 63 12.78 9.99 6.08
CA LYS A 63 12.02 11.17 6.50
C LYS A 63 11.26 10.93 7.81
N LEU A 64 10.66 9.75 7.97
CA LEU A 64 9.95 9.38 9.21
C LEU A 64 10.91 9.31 10.42
N VAL A 65 12.16 8.89 10.21
CA VAL A 65 13.21 8.87 11.24
C VAL A 65 13.61 10.29 11.64
N GLU A 66 13.78 11.19 10.67
CA GLU A 66 14.08 12.61 10.90
C GLU A 66 12.96 13.32 11.68
N ASP A 67 11.70 13.04 11.36
CA ASP A 67 10.53 13.69 11.95
C ASP A 67 10.27 13.27 13.43
N ILE A 68 10.91 12.20 13.93
CA ILE A 68 10.81 11.81 15.34
C ILE A 68 11.55 12.81 16.23
N LYS A 69 10.78 13.61 16.97
CA LYS A 69 11.29 14.62 17.92
C LYS A 69 11.83 14.06 19.24
N ALA A 70 11.68 12.76 19.50
CA ALA A 70 12.12 12.15 20.74
C ALA A 70 13.66 12.14 20.87
N LYS A 71 14.16 12.39 22.09
CA LYS A 71 15.59 12.27 22.44
C LYS A 71 15.95 10.79 22.57
N MET A 72 16.33 10.18 21.45
CA MET A 72 16.77 8.77 21.35
C MET A 72 17.83 8.65 20.25
N SER A 73 18.60 7.56 20.27
CA SER A 73 19.59 7.31 19.22
C SER A 73 18.92 7.19 17.85
N VAL A 74 19.66 7.50 16.77
CA VAL A 74 19.12 7.35 15.40
C VAL A 74 18.73 5.91 15.11
N GLU A 75 19.48 4.95 15.65
CA GLU A 75 19.18 3.53 15.50
C GLU A 75 17.87 3.14 16.19
N ASP A 76 17.60 3.67 17.39
CA ASP A 76 16.32 3.44 18.09
C ASP A 76 15.14 4.08 17.36
N LYS A 77 15.34 5.26 16.75
CA LYS A 77 14.32 5.87 15.88
C LYS A 77 13.98 4.96 14.70
N ARG A 78 15.00 4.41 14.03
CA ARG A 78 14.81 3.45 12.91
C ARG A 78 14.04 2.20 13.36
N LYS A 79 14.46 1.58 14.47
CA LYS A 79 13.75 0.42 15.06
C LYS A 79 12.29 0.75 15.38
N LYS A 80 12.03 1.94 15.93
CA LYS A 80 10.66 2.39 16.24
C LYS A 80 9.82 2.60 14.98
N VAL A 81 10.35 3.30 13.97
CA VAL A 81 9.67 3.51 12.68
C VAL A 81 9.34 2.18 12.03
N LYS A 82 10.31 1.28 11.94
CA LYS A 82 10.13 -0.07 11.40
C LYS A 82 9.03 -0.84 12.14
N GLY A 83 9.03 -0.81 13.47
CA GLY A 83 7.99 -1.44 14.29
C GLY A 83 6.60 -0.90 14.02
N ILE A 84 6.45 0.42 13.88
CA ILE A 84 5.16 1.05 13.55
C ILE A 84 4.69 0.63 12.15
N LEU A 85 5.58 0.68 11.15
CA LEU A 85 5.24 0.30 9.78
C LEU A 85 4.80 -1.18 9.71
N LEU A 86 5.54 -2.09 10.34
CA LEU A 86 5.17 -3.50 10.41
C LEU A 86 3.82 -3.72 11.12
N GLY A 87 3.51 -2.91 12.14
CA GLY A 87 2.20 -2.95 12.80
C GLY A 87 1.05 -2.43 11.94
N MET A 88 1.32 -1.54 10.98
CA MET A 88 0.31 -1.00 10.06
C MET A 88 0.01 -1.93 8.87
N GLN A 89 0.85 -2.93 8.62
CA GLN A 89 0.78 -3.78 7.43
C GLN A 89 -0.38 -4.78 7.44
N PRO A 90 -0.61 -5.61 8.48
CA PRO A 90 -1.69 -6.59 8.47
C PRO A 90 -3.06 -5.94 8.73
N CYS A 91 -4.14 -6.67 8.43
CA CYS A 91 -5.48 -6.29 8.86
C CYS A 91 -5.69 -6.59 10.35
N ASP A 92 -6.22 -5.63 11.11
CA ASP A 92 -6.56 -5.83 12.53
C ASP A 92 -7.60 -6.94 12.73
N HIS A 93 -8.66 -6.98 11.89
CA HIS A 93 -9.76 -7.93 12.03
C HIS A 93 -10.25 -8.44 10.67
N ILE A 94 -10.52 -9.74 10.57
CA ILE A 94 -11.15 -10.36 9.40
C ILE A 94 -12.31 -11.22 9.90
N LEU A 95 -13.51 -10.95 9.38
CA LEU A 95 -14.72 -11.71 9.67
C LEU A 95 -15.15 -12.47 8.41
N GLU A 96 -15.30 -13.77 8.56
CA GLU A 96 -15.99 -14.64 7.60
C GLU A 96 -17.31 -15.10 8.23
N THR A 97 -18.41 -14.94 7.51
CA THR A 97 -19.72 -15.43 7.95
C THR A 97 -20.33 -16.30 6.86
N SER A 98 -20.99 -17.37 7.26
CA SER A 98 -21.79 -18.21 6.37
C SER A 98 -23.16 -18.39 6.99
N PHE A 99 -24.21 -18.02 6.27
CA PHE A 99 -25.58 -18.07 6.77
C PHE A 99 -26.57 -18.52 5.69
N PRO A 100 -27.61 -19.30 6.06
CA PRO A 100 -28.63 -19.73 5.13
C PRO A 100 -29.60 -18.59 4.81
N VAL A 101 -29.95 -18.44 3.54
CA VAL A 101 -30.97 -17.52 3.04
C VAL A 101 -32.02 -18.30 2.28
N ARG A 102 -33.30 -18.08 2.62
CA ARG A 102 -34.41 -18.63 1.85
C ARG A 102 -34.64 -17.77 0.62
N ARG A 103 -34.55 -18.37 -0.56
CA ARG A 103 -34.80 -17.73 -1.86
C ARG A 103 -36.30 -17.61 -2.14
N ASP A 104 -36.65 -16.81 -3.14
CA ASP A 104 -38.04 -16.60 -3.57
C ASP A 104 -38.69 -17.91 -4.09
N SER A 105 -37.88 -18.87 -4.58
CA SER A 105 -38.34 -20.22 -4.95
C SER A 105 -38.79 -21.07 -3.76
N GLY A 106 -38.39 -20.70 -2.55
CA GLY A 106 -38.58 -21.48 -1.32
C GLY A 106 -37.36 -22.30 -0.90
N ASP A 107 -36.34 -22.46 -1.76
CA ASP A 107 -35.12 -23.19 -1.46
C ASP A 107 -34.20 -22.40 -0.50
N TYR A 108 -33.41 -23.13 0.29
CA TYR A 108 -32.37 -22.54 1.13
C TYR A 108 -31.02 -22.58 0.44
N GLU A 109 -30.34 -21.43 0.41
CA GLU A 109 -28.99 -21.29 -0.11
C GLU A 109 -28.05 -20.77 0.98
N MET A 110 -26.88 -21.39 1.11
CA MET A 110 -25.83 -20.89 2.00
C MET A 110 -25.08 -19.75 1.32
N ILE A 111 -25.09 -18.56 1.93
CA ILE A 111 -24.31 -17.41 1.47
C ILE A 111 -23.10 -17.23 2.38
N THR A 112 -21.91 -17.11 1.79
CA THR A 112 -20.67 -16.77 2.49
C THR A 112 -20.28 -15.32 2.21
N GLY A 113 -19.97 -14.58 3.27
CA GLY A 113 -19.55 -13.18 3.21
C GLY A 113 -18.27 -12.93 3.99
N TYR A 114 -17.52 -11.91 3.55
CA TYR A 114 -16.26 -11.50 4.16
C TYR A 114 -16.26 -10.01 4.50
N ARG A 115 -15.67 -9.63 5.65
CA ARG A 115 -15.40 -8.25 6.02
C ARG A 115 -14.03 -8.14 6.70
N ALA A 116 -13.10 -7.46 6.04
CA ALA A 116 -11.82 -7.07 6.64
C ALA A 116 -11.88 -5.62 7.17
N GLN A 117 -11.41 -5.42 8.39
CA GLN A 117 -11.11 -4.10 8.96
C GLN A 117 -9.60 -3.96 9.04
N HIS A 118 -9.03 -3.15 8.15
CA HIS A 118 -7.58 -3.06 8.02
C HIS A 118 -6.93 -2.39 9.22
N SER A 119 -7.47 -1.25 9.67
CA SER A 119 -6.89 -0.49 10.76
C SER A 119 -7.95 0.25 11.59
N THR A 120 -7.74 0.25 12.90
CA THR A 120 -8.59 0.91 13.91
C THR A 120 -7.99 2.19 14.48
N HIS A 121 -6.88 2.68 13.91
CA HIS A 121 -6.24 3.94 14.34
C HIS A 121 -7.17 5.17 14.26
N ARG A 122 -8.25 5.07 13.46
CA ARG A 122 -9.39 5.99 13.42
C ARG A 122 -10.68 5.18 13.45
N THR A 123 -11.69 5.67 14.18
CA THR A 123 -13.00 5.04 14.30
C THR A 123 -14.13 6.00 13.85
N PRO A 124 -15.20 5.50 13.21
CA PRO A 124 -15.43 4.12 12.78
C PRO A 124 -14.64 3.74 11.51
N CYS A 125 -14.41 2.44 11.29
CA CYS A 125 -13.82 1.94 10.05
C CYS A 125 -14.74 2.24 8.85
N LYS A 126 -14.18 2.78 7.77
CA LYS A 126 -14.90 3.03 6.51
C LYS A 126 -14.60 1.93 5.49
N GLY A 127 -15.62 1.54 4.72
CA GLY A 127 -15.54 0.49 3.70
C GLY A 127 -16.65 0.64 2.66
N GLY A 128 -16.98 -0.46 1.97
CA GLY A 128 -17.90 -0.54 0.83
C GLY A 128 -19.18 0.30 0.93
N LYS A 129 -19.70 0.69 -0.23
CA LYS A 129 -20.99 1.39 -0.36
C LYS A 129 -22.14 0.40 -0.43
#